data_AF-A0A7S4KQC2-F1
#
_entry.id   AF-A0A7S4KQC2-F1
#
_cell.length_a   1.000
_cell.length_b   1.000
_cell.length_c   1.000
_cell.angle_alpha   90.00
_cell.angle_beta   90.00
_cell.angle_gamma   90.00
#
_symmetry.space_group_name_H-M   'P 1'
#
loop_
_entity.id
_entity.type
_entity.pdbx_description
1 polymer ?
#
loop_
_entity_poly.entity_id
_entity_poly.type
_entity_poly.pdbx_seq_one_letter_code
_entity_poly.pdbx_strand_id
1 'polypeptide(L)'
;TTTTTTTIMAQEIGKITNITTSKEAMDALAAMKSSQVTKPTLAYLDLIGIGYALRTLFHVVGQDFDDIRISLSAWLGHPPGTPVPEGEKIAKVTTTNHHLPLYVDKDVELGQMTVILRYLGKKHGLWAENPKDELQLEQIMVQCYDMIFHFTGIFQPNQKMIYGPKSEEY
;
A
#
# COMPACT_ATOMS: atom_id res chain seq x y z
N THR A 1 -25.64 3.28 19.20
CA THR A 1 -25.62 3.45 17.72
C THR A 1 -24.24 3.19 17.09
N THR A 2 -23.26 2.70 17.85
CA THR A 2 -21.86 2.51 17.40
C THR A 2 -21.56 1.14 16.77
N THR A 3 -22.50 0.20 16.81
CA THR A 3 -22.27 -1.20 16.40
C THR A 3 -22.46 -1.42 14.89
N THR A 4 -23.07 -0.48 14.17
CA THR A 4 -23.45 -0.67 12.76
C THR A 4 -22.30 -0.37 11.80
N THR A 5 -21.34 0.48 12.16
CA THR A 5 -20.24 0.87 11.25
C THR A 5 -19.25 -0.26 10.99
N THR A 6 -19.00 -1.13 11.97
CA THR A 6 -18.03 -2.23 11.83
C THR A 6 -18.56 -3.37 10.94
N THR A 7 -19.87 -3.55 10.85
CA THR A 7 -20.48 -4.59 10.01
C THR A 7 -20.53 -4.19 8.53
N ILE A 8 -20.49 -2.89 8.21
CA ILE A 8 -20.56 -2.40 6.82
C ILE A 8 -19.20 -2.49 6.12
N MET A 9 -18.09 -2.36 6.85
CA MET A 9 -16.74 -2.41 6.25
C MET A 9 -16.37 -3.79 5.70
N ALA A 10 -16.99 -4.87 6.19
CA ALA A 10 -16.73 -6.23 5.74
C ALA A 10 -17.49 -6.61 4.45
N GLN A 11 -18.41 -5.76 3.95
CA GLN A 11 -19.37 -6.17 2.91
C GLN A 11 -19.45 -5.24 1.68
N GLU A 12 -18.68 -4.16 1.61
CA GLU A 12 -18.64 -3.26 0.44
C GLU A 12 -17.21 -2.97 -0.05
N ILE A 13 -16.33 -3.97 0.03
CA ILE A 13 -15.08 -3.93 -0.71
C ILE A 13 -15.45 -4.19 -2.18
N GLY A 14 -15.89 -3.14 -2.88
CA GLY A 14 -16.33 -3.12 -4.28
C GLY A 14 -15.99 -1.80 -4.98
N LYS A 15 -15.48 -0.83 -4.23
CA LYS A 15 -15.35 0.59 -4.61
C LYS A 15 -13.99 1.10 -4.16
N ILE A 16 -13.41 2.04 -4.92
CA ILE A 16 -12.29 2.85 -4.44
C ILE A 16 -12.72 3.44 -3.08
N THR A 17 -12.02 3.04 -2.02
CA THR A 17 -12.35 3.48 -0.66
C THR A 17 -11.25 4.42 -0.21
N ASN A 18 -11.57 5.72 -0.19
CA ASN A 18 -10.65 6.75 0.27
C ASN A 18 -10.76 6.89 1.79
N ILE A 19 -9.64 6.62 2.47
CA ILE A 19 -9.53 6.65 3.92
C ILE A 19 -8.71 7.87 4.34
N THR A 20 -9.36 8.79 5.03
CA THR A 20 -8.75 10.05 5.47
C THR A 20 -8.28 10.04 6.91
N THR A 21 -8.81 9.13 7.75
CA THR A 21 -8.48 9.07 9.18
C THR A 21 -7.58 7.89 9.53
N SER A 22 -6.70 8.08 10.51
CA SER A 22 -5.79 7.02 10.99
C SER A 22 -6.56 5.81 11.53
N LYS A 23 -7.65 6.04 12.26
CA LYS A 23 -8.48 4.97 12.83
C LYS A 23 -9.09 4.09 11.75
N GLU A 24 -9.74 4.68 10.74
CA GLU A 24 -10.32 3.93 9.63
C GLU A 24 -9.25 3.15 8.85
N ALA A 25 -8.05 3.72 8.71
CA ALA A 25 -6.95 3.06 8.00
C ALA A 25 -6.45 1.85 8.80
N MET A 26 -6.32 1.96 10.12
CA MET A 26 -6.00 0.84 10.99
C MET A 26 -7.05 -0.26 10.93
N ASP A 27 -8.33 0.11 11.01
CA ASP A 27 -9.45 -0.83 10.97
C ASP A 27 -9.49 -1.57 9.61
N ALA A 28 -9.30 -0.85 8.50
CA ALA A 28 -9.25 -1.43 7.16
C ALA A 28 -8.05 -2.38 6.98
N LEU A 29 -6.85 -1.96 7.40
CA LEU A 29 -5.65 -2.79 7.32
C LEU A 29 -5.75 -4.04 8.21
N ALA A 30 -6.37 -3.94 9.39
CA ALA A 30 -6.58 -5.08 10.28
C ALA A 30 -7.60 -6.09 9.73
N ALA A 31 -8.55 -5.63 8.91
CA ALA A 31 -9.53 -6.46 8.22
C ALA A 31 -8.97 -7.13 6.96
N MET A 32 -7.82 -6.70 6.44
CA MET A 32 -7.14 -7.34 5.31
C MET A 32 -6.44 -8.61 5.76
N LYS A 33 -7.18 -9.73 5.82
CA LYS A 33 -6.62 -11.07 6.04
C LYS A 33 -6.99 -11.99 4.90
N SER A 34 -6.08 -12.87 4.49
CA SER A 34 -6.27 -13.81 3.37
C SER A 34 -7.52 -14.68 3.51
N SER A 35 -7.89 -15.06 4.74
CA SER A 35 -9.08 -15.85 5.03
C SER A 35 -10.41 -15.09 4.94
N GLN A 36 -10.36 -13.75 4.84
CA GLN A 36 -11.54 -12.87 4.92
C GLN A 36 -11.81 -12.14 3.61
N VAL A 37 -10.83 -12.05 2.71
CA VAL A 37 -11.01 -11.34 1.43
C VAL A 37 -11.72 -12.21 0.39
N THR A 38 -12.78 -11.68 -0.22
CA THR A 38 -13.53 -12.37 -1.28
C THR A 38 -12.92 -12.15 -2.67
N LYS A 39 -12.20 -11.06 -2.84
CA LYS A 39 -11.47 -10.67 -4.05
C LYS A 39 -10.11 -10.06 -3.68
N PRO A 40 -9.17 -9.91 -4.63
CA PRO A 40 -7.87 -9.35 -4.32
C PRO A 40 -8.02 -7.90 -3.85
N THR A 41 -7.30 -7.57 -2.78
CA THR A 41 -7.34 -6.26 -2.14
C THR A 41 -5.94 -5.66 -2.12
N LEU A 42 -5.83 -4.42 -2.57
CA LEU A 42 -4.62 -3.60 -2.51
C LEU A 42 -4.87 -2.39 -1.60
N ALA A 43 -4.07 -2.27 -0.55
CA ALA A 43 -3.95 -1.05 0.23
C ALA A 43 -2.67 -0.30 -0.17
N TYR A 44 -2.82 0.97 -0.53
CA TYR A 44 -1.70 1.87 -0.77
C TYR A 44 -2.11 3.34 -0.53
N LEU A 45 -1.14 4.24 -0.56
CA LEU A 45 -1.39 5.66 -0.41
C LEU A 45 -2.29 6.21 -1.54
N ASP A 46 -3.09 7.22 -1.22
CA ASP A 46 -3.86 8.02 -2.19
C ASP A 46 -2.97 9.03 -2.93
N LEU A 47 -1.92 8.53 -3.58
CA LEU A 47 -1.00 9.30 -4.41
C LEU A 47 -0.48 8.46 -5.57
N ILE A 48 0.11 9.15 -6.55
CA ILE A 48 0.85 8.53 -7.64
C ILE A 48 2.24 8.17 -7.11
N GLY A 49 2.41 6.91 -6.71
CA GLY A 49 3.65 6.35 -6.18
C GLY A 49 3.85 4.92 -6.64
N ILE A 50 4.56 4.11 -5.85
CA ILE A 50 4.84 2.70 -6.22
C ILE A 50 3.57 1.85 -6.41
N GLY A 51 2.47 2.18 -5.72
CA GLY A 51 1.19 1.49 -5.89
C GLY A 51 0.49 1.78 -7.22
N TYR A 52 0.90 2.81 -7.97
CA TYR A 52 0.28 3.12 -9.27
C TYR A 52 0.52 2.02 -10.31
N ALA A 53 1.73 1.45 -10.34
CA ALA A 53 2.05 0.33 -11.22
C ALA A 53 1.21 -0.92 -10.88
N LEU A 54 0.94 -1.17 -9.59
CA LEU A 54 0.07 -2.27 -9.16
C LEU A 54 -1.38 -2.05 -9.61
N ARG A 55 -1.94 -0.85 -9.40
CA ARG A 55 -3.28 -0.48 -9.90
C ARG A 55 -3.39 -0.63 -11.42
N THR A 56 -2.36 -0.18 -12.14
CA THR A 56 -2.31 -0.27 -13.61
C THR A 56 -2.33 -1.73 -14.07
N LEU A 57 -1.60 -2.61 -13.38
CA LEU A 57 -1.58 -4.03 -13.71
C LEU A 57 -2.96 -4.66 -13.60
N PHE A 58 -3.71 -4.39 -12.53
CA PHE A 58 -5.10 -4.88 -12.38
C PHE A 58 -6.00 -4.44 -13.54
N HIS A 59 -5.89 -3.17 -13.95
CA HIS A 59 -6.66 -2.65 -15.08
C HIS A 59 -6.24 -3.29 -16.41
N VAL A 60 -4.95 -3.53 -16.64
CA VAL A 60 -4.43 -4.18 -17.86
C VAL A 60 -4.93 -5.63 -17.97
N VAL A 61 -4.96 -6.37 -16.87
CA VAL A 61 -5.45 -7.76 -16.87
C VAL A 61 -6.97 -7.87 -16.77
N GLY A 62 -7.69 -6.74 -16.63
CA GLY A 62 -9.14 -6.71 -16.47
C GLY A 62 -9.65 -7.39 -15.20
N GLN A 63 -8.82 -7.49 -14.16
CA GLN A 63 -9.19 -8.13 -12.90
C GLN A 63 -9.87 -7.11 -11.98
N ASP A 64 -11.08 -7.46 -11.53
CA ASP A 64 -11.74 -6.70 -10.46
C ASP A 64 -10.99 -6.89 -9.13
N PHE A 65 -10.79 -5.79 -8.41
CA PHE A 65 -10.02 -5.76 -7.18
C PHE A 65 -10.52 -4.64 -6.25
N ASP A 66 -10.12 -4.70 -4.98
CA ASP A 66 -10.35 -3.63 -4.02
C ASP A 66 -9.17 -2.68 -3.91
N ASP A 67 -9.44 -1.39 -4.11
CA ASP A 67 -8.45 -0.32 -3.97
C ASP A 67 -8.74 0.46 -2.69
N ILE A 68 -8.04 0.09 -1.62
CA ILE A 68 -8.04 0.81 -0.35
C ILE A 68 -6.99 1.91 -0.43
N ARG A 69 -7.45 3.16 -0.44
CA ARG A 69 -6.59 4.34 -0.59
C ARG A 69 -6.44 5.04 0.74
N ILE A 70 -5.23 5.05 1.26
CA ILE A 70 -4.92 5.66 2.55
C ILE A 70 -4.33 7.05 2.29
N SER A 71 -4.97 8.09 2.81
CA SER A 71 -4.42 9.44 2.74
C SER A 71 -3.06 9.52 3.45
N LEU A 72 -2.21 10.44 2.99
CA LEU A 72 -0.89 10.63 3.61
C LEU A 72 -1.01 11.01 5.10
N SER A 73 -2.03 11.77 5.48
CA SER A 73 -2.33 12.12 6.88
C SER A 73 -2.79 10.93 7.71
N ALA A 74 -3.62 10.03 7.16
CA ALA A 74 -3.98 8.79 7.87
C ALA A 74 -2.76 7.86 8.06
N TRP A 75 -1.82 7.88 7.12
CA TRP A 75 -0.63 7.04 7.15
C TRP A 75 0.48 7.58 8.07
N LEU A 76 0.86 8.85 7.90
CA LEU A 76 1.94 9.50 8.65
C LEU A 76 1.47 10.16 9.95
N GLY A 77 0.15 10.28 10.14
CA GLY A 77 -0.43 11.02 11.24
C GLY A 77 -0.41 12.52 11.00
N HIS A 78 -0.32 13.26 12.11
CA HIS A 78 -0.41 14.72 12.11
C HIS A 78 0.84 15.39 11.50
N PRO A 79 0.72 16.61 10.96
CA PRO A 79 1.85 17.40 10.50
C PRO A 79 2.98 17.55 11.56
N PRO A 80 4.20 17.94 11.16
CA PRO A 80 5.25 18.28 12.11
C PRO A 80 4.80 19.42 13.04
N GLY A 81 5.02 19.26 14.35
CA GLY A 81 4.72 20.28 15.35
C GLY A 81 3.28 20.27 15.88
N THR A 82 2.40 19.41 15.36
CA THR A 82 1.09 19.15 15.98
C THR A 82 1.20 18.07 17.07
N PRO A 83 0.76 18.35 18.31
CA PRO A 83 0.73 17.34 19.37
C PRO A 83 -0.14 16.16 18.96
N VAL A 84 0.41 14.95 19.03
CA VAL A 84 -0.37 13.72 18.87
C VAL A 84 -1.13 13.47 20.18
N PRO A 85 -2.46 13.38 20.16
CA PRO A 85 -3.24 12.96 21.33
C PRO A 85 -2.70 11.64 21.91
N GLU A 86 -2.57 11.59 23.23
CA GLU A 86 -2.07 10.40 23.94
C GLU A 86 -2.94 9.16 23.62
N GLY A 87 -2.30 8.09 23.13
CA GLY A 87 -2.97 6.86 22.72
C GLY A 87 -3.42 6.77 21.25
N GLU A 88 -3.25 7.83 20.45
CA GLU A 88 -3.52 7.77 19.01
C GLU A 88 -2.40 7.00 18.28
N LYS A 89 -2.76 5.86 17.68
CA LYS A 89 -1.86 5.08 16.83
C LYS A 89 -2.01 5.51 15.38
N ILE A 90 -0.89 5.70 14.68
CA ILE A 90 -0.86 5.95 13.24
C ILE A 90 -1.00 4.62 12.48
N ALA A 91 -1.63 4.66 11.30
CA ALA A 91 -1.87 3.45 10.50
C ALA A 91 -0.59 2.72 10.08
N LYS A 92 0.54 3.44 10.02
CA LYS A 92 1.85 2.81 9.77
C LYS A 92 2.19 1.71 10.77
N VAL A 93 1.77 1.84 12.03
CA VAL A 93 2.13 0.89 13.11
C VAL A 93 1.27 -0.36 13.11
N THR A 94 0.20 -0.42 12.31
CA THR A 94 -0.71 -1.58 12.32
C THR A 94 -0.37 -2.66 11.30
N THR A 95 0.46 -2.36 10.30
CA THR A 95 0.93 -3.40 9.37
C THR A 95 2.09 -4.17 10.01
N THR A 96 2.11 -5.50 9.84
CA THR A 96 3.15 -6.39 10.40
C THR A 96 4.57 -5.89 10.15
N ASN A 97 4.79 -5.26 9.00
CA ASN A 97 6.11 -4.77 8.59
C ASN A 97 6.21 -3.24 8.47
N HIS A 98 5.20 -2.49 8.94
CA HIS A 98 5.20 -1.03 8.95
C HIS A 98 5.38 -0.36 7.57
N HIS A 99 4.91 -1.02 6.51
CA HIS A 99 5.08 -0.55 5.13
C HIS A 99 3.84 -0.79 4.26
N LEU A 100 3.76 -0.01 3.19
CA LEU A 100 2.83 -0.15 2.08
C LEU A 100 3.66 -0.23 0.79
N PRO A 101 3.15 -0.88 -0.27
CA PRO A 101 1.81 -1.44 -0.44
C PRO A 101 1.56 -2.73 0.35
N LEU A 102 0.30 -3.01 0.68
CA LEU A 102 -0.15 -4.30 1.18
C LEU A 102 -1.14 -4.90 0.19
N TYR A 103 -0.88 -6.13 -0.25
CA TYR A 103 -1.73 -6.90 -1.13
C TYR A 103 -2.17 -8.19 -0.45
N VAL A 104 -3.47 -8.46 -0.50
CA VAL A 104 -4.06 -9.67 0.07
C VAL A 104 -4.97 -10.32 -0.96
N ASP A 105 -4.77 -11.61 -1.16
CA ASP A 105 -5.66 -12.50 -1.91
C ASP A 105 -5.98 -13.71 -1.02
N LYS A 106 -6.82 -14.62 -1.52
CA LYS A 106 -7.20 -15.86 -0.84
C LYS A 106 -6.00 -16.72 -0.45
N ASP A 107 -4.94 -16.67 -1.26
CA ASP A 107 -3.77 -17.54 -1.13
C ASP A 107 -2.58 -16.87 -0.43
N VAL A 108 -2.46 -15.54 -0.53
CA VAL A 108 -1.23 -14.82 -0.17
C VAL A 108 -1.50 -13.47 0.48
N GLU A 109 -0.59 -13.08 1.36
CA GLU A 109 -0.46 -11.72 1.91
C GLU A 109 0.96 -11.23 1.63
N LEU A 110 1.09 -10.16 0.86
CA LEU A 110 2.36 -9.66 0.32
C LEU A 110 2.48 -8.16 0.56
N GLY A 111 3.64 -7.70 1.04
CA GLY A 111 3.87 -6.27 1.30
C GLY A 111 4.95 -5.60 0.44
N GLN A 112 5.58 -6.33 -0.47
CA GLN A 112 6.66 -5.79 -1.29
C GLN A 112 6.21 -5.64 -2.75
N MET A 113 6.24 -4.42 -3.28
CA MET A 113 5.75 -4.11 -4.63
C MET A 113 6.28 -5.07 -5.71
N THR A 114 7.58 -5.31 -5.75
CA THR A 114 8.22 -6.18 -6.77
C THR A 114 7.78 -7.64 -6.63
N VAL A 115 7.54 -8.10 -5.40
CA VAL A 115 7.01 -9.45 -5.13
C VAL A 115 5.56 -9.55 -5.55
N ILE A 116 4.75 -8.52 -5.27
CA ILE A 116 3.34 -8.45 -5.71
C ILE A 116 3.26 -8.45 -7.24
N LEU A 117 4.07 -7.64 -7.93
CA LEU A 117 4.14 -7.61 -9.39
C LEU A 117 4.53 -8.97 -9.97
N ARG A 118 5.53 -9.64 -9.37
CA ARG A 118 5.92 -10.99 -9.77
C ARG A 118 4.78 -11.99 -9.59
N TYR A 119 4.10 -11.97 -8.44
CA TYR A 119 2.97 -12.85 -8.17
C TYR A 119 1.84 -12.65 -9.19
N LEU A 120 1.42 -11.41 -9.41
CA LEU A 120 0.37 -11.06 -10.37
C LEU A 120 0.80 -11.40 -11.81
N GLY A 121 2.04 -11.10 -12.19
CA GLY A 121 2.58 -11.43 -13.51
C GLY A 121 2.53 -12.93 -13.78
N LYS A 122 2.96 -13.76 -12.81
CA LYS A 122 2.88 -15.23 -12.92
C LYS A 122 1.43 -15.71 -12.95
N LYS A 123 0.55 -15.16 -12.10
CA LYS A 123 -0.87 -15.53 -12.00
C LYS A 123 -1.65 -15.26 -13.31
N HIS A 124 -1.29 -14.20 -14.04
CA HIS A 124 -2.01 -13.76 -15.25
C HIS A 124 -1.28 -14.09 -16.56
N GLY A 125 -0.22 -14.90 -16.53
CA GLY A 125 0.51 -15.28 -17.74
C GLY A 125 1.27 -14.13 -18.41
N LEU A 126 1.63 -13.10 -17.63
CA LEU A 126 2.44 -11.96 -18.07
C LEU A 126 3.91 -12.09 -17.69
N TRP A 127 4.31 -13.28 -17.24
CA TRP A 127 5.67 -13.58 -16.83
C TRP A 127 6.42 -14.30 -17.95
N ALA A 128 7.75 -14.20 -17.94
CA ALA A 128 8.59 -14.89 -18.91
C ALA A 128 8.54 -16.42 -18.71
N GLU A 129 8.54 -17.16 -19.82
CA GLU A 129 8.54 -18.63 -19.80
C GLU A 129 9.94 -19.24 -19.81
N ASN A 130 10.95 -18.48 -20.26
CA ASN A 130 12.33 -18.94 -20.32
C ASN A 130 13.23 -18.21 -19.30
N PRO A 131 14.29 -18.86 -18.80
CA PRO A 131 15.14 -18.28 -17.76
C PRO A 131 15.84 -16.99 -18.16
N LYS A 132 16.21 -16.83 -19.43
CA LYS A 132 16.92 -15.64 -19.91
C LYS A 132 16.01 -14.42 -19.85
N ASP A 133 14.79 -14.55 -20.35
CA ASP A 133 13.80 -13.47 -20.37
C ASP A 133 13.29 -13.17 -18.96
N GLU A 134 13.20 -14.18 -18.07
CA GLU A 134 12.89 -13.97 -16.65
C GLU A 134 13.95 -13.08 -15.99
N LEU A 135 15.24 -13.37 -16.19
CA LEU A 135 16.33 -12.53 -15.66
C LEU A 135 16.29 -11.10 -16.22
N GLN A 136 15.99 -10.94 -17.51
CA GLN A 136 15.87 -9.60 -18.13
C GLN A 136 14.68 -8.83 -17.55
N LEU A 137 13.53 -9.49 -17.38
CA LEU A 137 12.33 -8.89 -16.80
C LEU A 137 12.58 -8.48 -15.34
N GLU A 138 13.24 -9.33 -14.55
CA GLU A 138 13.61 -8.99 -13.17
C GLU A 138 14.59 -7.82 -13.11
N GLN A 139 15.59 -7.79 -13.99
CA GLN A 139 16.53 -6.67 -14.07
C GLN A 139 15.81 -5.35 -14.37
N ILE A 140 14.83 -5.35 -15.30
CA ILE A 140 14.02 -4.17 -15.61
C ILE A 140 13.19 -3.74 -14.39
N MET A 141 12.51 -4.66 -13.73
CA MET A 141 11.68 -4.34 -12.57
C MET A 141 12.50 -3.71 -11.43
N VAL A 142 13.67 -4.28 -11.12
CA VAL A 142 14.57 -3.74 -10.10
C VAL A 142 15.11 -2.38 -10.51
N GLN A 143 15.51 -2.20 -11.77
CA GLN A 143 15.98 -0.92 -12.29
C GLN A 143 14.90 0.18 -12.19
N CYS A 144 13.64 -0.15 -12.52
CA CYS A 144 12.52 0.78 -12.39
C CYS A 144 12.24 1.13 -10.93
N TYR A 145 12.32 0.16 -10.03
CA TYR A 145 12.16 0.38 -8.59
C TYR A 145 13.25 1.32 -8.06
N ASP A 146 14.52 1.05 -8.36
CA ASP A 146 15.64 1.90 -7.98
C ASP A 146 15.49 3.30 -8.54
N MET A 147 15.07 3.45 -9.80
CA MET A 147 14.84 4.75 -10.43
C MET A 147 13.82 5.57 -9.62
N ILE A 148 12.68 4.99 -9.23
CA ILE A 148 11.67 5.68 -8.40
C ILE A 148 12.31 6.21 -7.12
N PHE A 149 13.13 5.42 -6.42
CA PHE A 149 13.77 5.86 -5.18
C PHE A 149 14.83 6.94 -5.41
N HIS A 150 15.65 6.82 -6.45
CA HIS A 150 16.61 7.87 -6.80
C HIS A 150 15.90 9.19 -7.12
N PHE A 151 14.78 9.16 -7.85
CA PHE A 151 13.96 10.35 -8.10
C PHE A 151 13.35 10.92 -6.81
N THR A 152 12.82 10.08 -5.90
CA THR A 152 12.34 10.58 -4.60
C THR A 152 13.46 11.17 -3.74
N GLY A 153 14.68 10.62 -3.86
CA GLY A 153 15.89 11.11 -3.21
C GLY A 153 16.25 12.54 -3.60
N ILE A 154 15.90 12.99 -4.82
CA ILE A 154 16.05 14.39 -5.23
C ILE A 154 15.22 15.33 -4.32
N PHE A 155 14.08 14.85 -3.82
CA PHE A 155 13.17 15.63 -2.97
C PHE A 155 13.40 15.40 -1.46
N GLN A 156 14.22 14.42 -1.05
CA GLN A 156 14.53 14.15 0.36
C GLN A 156 15.32 15.27 1.06
N PRO A 157 16.30 15.96 0.43
CA PRO A 157 16.92 17.15 1.01
C PRO A 157 15.88 18.22 1.37
N ASN A 158 14.84 18.37 0.53
CA ASN A 158 13.74 19.28 0.80
C ASN A 158 12.84 18.77 1.92
N GLN A 159 12.70 17.46 2.14
CA GLN A 159 11.95 16.97 3.29
C GLN A 159 12.60 17.40 4.62
N LYS A 160 13.91 17.32 4.80
CA LYS A 160 14.54 17.80 6.04
C LYS A 160 14.36 19.31 6.24
N MET A 161 14.33 20.09 5.15
CA MET A 161 14.07 21.52 5.20
C MET A 161 12.58 21.87 5.44
N ILE A 162 11.65 21.07 4.92
CA ILE A 162 10.19 21.29 5.03
C ILE A 162 9.62 20.73 6.35
N TYR A 163 10.12 19.57 6.80
CA TYR A 163 9.60 18.84 7.95
C TYR A 163 10.42 19.03 9.24
N GLY A 164 11.52 19.81 9.19
CA GLY A 164 12.41 20.05 10.33
C GLY A 164 13.18 18.80 10.79
N PRO A 165 14.04 18.91 11.82
CA PRO A 165 14.65 17.74 12.44
C PRO A 165 13.55 16.83 13.03
N LYS A 166 13.62 15.52 12.76
CA LYS A 166 12.75 14.54 13.40
C LYS A 166 13.03 14.56 14.91
N SER A 167 11.99 14.59 15.75
CA SER A 167 12.13 14.41 17.19
C SER A 167 12.78 13.07 17.48
N GLU A 168 13.66 13.01 18.50
CA GLU A 168 14.48 11.84 18.85
C GLU A 168 13.66 10.61 19.28
N GLU A 169 12.35 10.76 19.45
CA GLU A 169 11.45 9.68 19.85
C GLU A 169 10.67 9.12 18.65
N TYR A 170 11.34 8.24 17.89
CA TYR A 170 10.74 7.23 17.01
C TYR A 170 11.58 5.97 17.02
#